data_AF-A0A3C1FSH8-F1
#
_entry.id   AF-A0A3C1FSH8-F1
#
_cell.length_a   1.000
_cell.length_b   1.000
_cell.length_c   1.000
_cell.angle_alpha   90.00
_cell.angle_beta   90.00
_cell.angle_gamma   90.00
#
_symmetry.space_group_name_H-M   'P 1'
#
loop_
_entity.id
_entity.type
_entity.pdbx_description
1 polymer ?
#
loop_
_entity_poly.entity_id
_entity_poly.type
_entity_poly.pdbx_seq_one_letter_code
_entity_poly.pdbx_strand_id
1 'polypeptide(L)'
;MLYQQGDHIARCVDYVRSNGYSTLDVSGESEEWWVQEVISHRGKTNRNAECTPGYYNFEGEFNRRQDGNYNGGFDKYIEHMEDIDSHMENHFNFTRK
;
A
#
# COMPACT_ATOMS: atom_id res chain seq x y z
N MET A 1 11.63 4.23 3.34
CA MET A 1 10.55 3.24 3.57
C MET A 1 10.06 3.26 5.02
N LEU A 2 10.78 2.68 5.99
CA LEU A 2 10.27 2.57 7.38
C LEU A 2 9.90 3.91 8.03
N TYR A 3 10.75 4.93 7.88
CA TYR A 3 10.46 6.27 8.40
C TYR A 3 9.14 6.82 7.83
N GLN A 4 8.99 6.80 6.51
CA GLN A 4 7.78 7.31 5.86
C GLN A 4 6.52 6.55 6.29
N GLN A 5 6.59 5.22 6.32
CA GLN A 5 5.43 4.41 6.72
C GLN A 5 5.03 4.68 8.17
N GLY A 6 6.01 4.80 9.07
CA GLY A 6 5.76 5.15 10.47
C GLY A 6 5.12 6.53 10.60
N ASP A 7 5.60 7.50 9.83
CA ASP A 7 5.10 8.88 9.83
C ASP A 7 3.67 8.97 9.27
N HIS A 8 3.37 8.27 8.19
CA HIS A 8 2.01 8.16 7.64
C HIS A 8 1.03 7.52 8.62
N ILE A 9 1.43 6.41 9.28
CA ILE A 9 0.60 5.79 10.33
C ILE A 9 0.35 6.79 11.47
N ALA A 10 1.38 7.54 11.89
CA ALA A 10 1.23 8.55 12.93
C ALA A 10 0.26 9.66 12.51
N ARG A 11 0.32 10.14 11.25
CA ARG A 11 -0.63 11.12 10.70
C ARG A 11 -2.05 10.59 10.65
N CYS A 12 -2.27 9.36 10.21
CA CYS A 12 -3.60 8.74 10.22
C CYS A 12 -4.18 8.67 11.65
N VAL A 13 -3.37 8.29 12.64
CA VAL A 13 -3.78 8.26 14.05
C VAL A 13 -4.08 9.66 14.58
N ASP A 14 -3.25 10.65 14.25
CA ASP A 14 -3.48 12.05 14.64
C ASP A 14 -4.78 12.59 14.04
N TYR A 15 -5.01 12.38 12.74
CA TYR A 15 -6.21 12.83 12.05
C TYR A 15 -7.50 12.27 12.70
N VAL A 16 -7.53 10.97 13.01
CA VAL A 16 -8.66 10.34 13.72
C VAL A 16 -8.93 11.02 15.06
N ARG A 17 -7.88 11.25 15.86
CA ARG A 17 -7.99 11.82 17.20
C ARG A 17 -8.39 13.30 17.17
N SER A 18 -7.77 14.08 16.28
CA SER A 18 -7.98 15.52 16.12
C SER A 18 -9.38 15.85 15.59
N ASN A 19 -9.99 14.95 14.81
CA ASN A 19 -11.33 15.13 14.25
C ASN A 19 -12.45 14.39 15.01
N GLY A 20 -12.15 13.80 16.17
CA GLY A 20 -13.13 13.15 17.04
C GLY A 20 -13.70 11.84 16.49
N TYR A 21 -12.97 11.16 15.60
CA TYR A 21 -13.30 9.83 15.13
C TYR A 21 -12.79 8.75 16.10
N SER A 22 -13.36 7.56 16.01
CA SER A 22 -13.00 6.40 16.84
C SER A 22 -12.39 5.26 16.03
N THR A 23 -12.68 5.18 14.74
CA THR A 23 -12.10 4.21 13.82
C THR A 23 -11.75 4.88 12.50
N LEU A 24 -10.82 4.25 11.80
CA LEU A 24 -10.39 4.52 10.43
C LEU A 24 -10.31 3.17 9.74
N ASP A 25 -10.92 3.04 8.58
CA ASP A 25 -10.75 1.89 7.70
C ASP A 25 -10.65 2.35 6.26
N VAL A 26 -9.89 1.63 5.42
CA VAL A 26 -9.72 2.02 4.02
C VAL A 26 -11.07 1.89 3.28
N SER A 27 -11.33 2.80 2.34
CA SER A 27 -12.48 2.64 1.46
C SER A 27 -12.23 1.52 0.45
N GLY A 28 -13.28 0.74 0.13
CA GLY A 28 -13.13 -0.35 -0.85
C GLY A 28 -12.66 0.13 -2.23
N GLU A 29 -13.00 1.38 -2.60
CA GLU A 29 -12.50 2.01 -3.83
C GLU A 29 -11.00 2.30 -3.76
N SER A 30 -10.51 2.84 -2.64
CA SER A 30 -9.08 3.10 -2.47
C SER A 30 -8.25 1.83 -2.37
N GLU A 31 -8.77 0.79 -1.71
CA GLU A 31 -8.12 -0.52 -1.67
C GLU A 31 -8.01 -1.14 -3.07
N GLU A 32 -9.12 -1.19 -3.82
CA GLU A 32 -9.12 -1.73 -5.18
C GLU A 32 -8.20 -0.95 -6.10
N TRP A 33 -8.22 0.40 -6.01
CA TRP A 33 -7.31 1.25 -6.76
C TRP A 33 -5.85 0.91 -6.45
N TRP A 34 -5.49 0.80 -5.17
CA TRP A 34 -4.13 0.45 -4.77
C TRP A 34 -3.70 -0.93 -5.28
N VAL A 35 -4.60 -1.91 -5.23
CA VAL A 35 -4.36 -3.24 -5.81
C VAL A 35 -4.07 -3.15 -7.31
N GLN A 36 -4.87 -2.40 -8.07
CA GLN A 36 -4.61 -2.20 -9.51
C GLN A 36 -3.29 -1.47 -9.77
N GLU A 37 -2.91 -0.53 -8.91
CA GLU A 37 -1.67 0.22 -9.02
C GLU A 37 -0.42 -0.66 -8.73
N VAL A 38 -0.52 -1.57 -7.76
CA VAL A 38 0.50 -2.61 -7.52
C VAL A 38 0.57 -3.57 -8.70
N ILE A 39 -0.58 -4.03 -9.22
CA ILE A 39 -0.64 -4.90 -10.39
C ILE A 39 0.01 -4.22 -11.60
N SER A 40 -0.24 -2.94 -11.85
CA SER A 40 0.27 -2.21 -13.02
C SER A 40 1.81 -2.08 -13.00
N HIS A 41 2.38 -1.97 -11.79
CA HIS A 41 3.82 -1.82 -11.56
C HIS A 41 4.54 -3.12 -11.20
N ARG A 42 3.86 -4.28 -11.18
CA ARG A 42 4.51 -5.56 -10.89
C ARG A 42 5.53 -5.96 -11.95
N GLY A 43 6.47 -6.84 -11.56
CA GLY A 43 7.42 -7.45 -12.49
C GLY A 43 6.71 -8.13 -13.66
N LYS A 44 7.07 -7.75 -14.90
CA LYS A 44 6.44 -8.26 -16.14
C LYS A 44 7.03 -9.56 -16.65
N THR A 45 8.07 -10.08 -15.99
CA THR A 45 8.85 -11.25 -16.43
C THR A 45 8.73 -12.39 -15.44
N ASN A 46 8.86 -13.63 -15.92
CA ASN A 46 8.95 -14.85 -15.11
C ASN A 46 10.39 -15.16 -14.63
N ARG A 47 11.35 -14.26 -14.82
CA ARG A 47 12.77 -14.50 -14.52
C ARG A 47 13.03 -14.94 -13.08
N ASN A 48 12.20 -14.51 -12.13
CA ASN A 48 12.34 -14.92 -10.74
C ASN A 48 12.15 -16.44 -10.55
N ALA A 49 11.29 -17.08 -11.36
CA ALA A 49 11.06 -18.53 -11.31
C ALA A 49 12.25 -19.33 -11.86
N GLU A 50 13.06 -18.72 -12.72
CA GLU A 50 14.27 -19.33 -13.31
C GLU A 50 15.51 -19.13 -12.42
N CYS A 51 15.41 -18.32 -11.36
CA CYS A 51 16.48 -18.18 -10.36
C CYS A 51 16.59 -19.42 -9.48
N THR A 52 17.76 -19.58 -8.83
CA THR A 52 17.94 -20.60 -7.79
C THR A 52 16.83 -20.48 -6.74
N PRO A 53 16.12 -21.56 -6.41
CA PRO A 53 15.07 -21.56 -5.38
C PRO A 53 15.53 -20.90 -4.09
N GLY A 54 14.69 -20.02 -3.55
CA GLY A 54 14.85 -19.46 -2.23
C GLY A 54 13.71 -18.53 -1.81
N TYR A 55 13.88 -17.90 -0.65
CA TYR A 55 12.89 -17.02 -0.04
C TYR A 55 12.33 -15.93 -0.97
N TYR A 56 13.16 -15.34 -1.84
CA TYR A 56 12.75 -14.22 -2.71
C TYR A 56 11.90 -14.63 -3.92
N ASN A 57 11.87 -15.90 -4.29
CA ASN A 57 11.08 -16.40 -5.43
C ASN A 57 10.12 -17.51 -5.02
N PHE A 58 9.75 -17.59 -3.74
CA PHE A 58 8.87 -18.64 -3.23
C PHE A 58 9.38 -20.06 -3.54
N GLU A 59 10.69 -20.29 -3.42
CA GLU A 59 11.32 -21.57 -3.80
C GLU A 59 11.10 -21.95 -5.29
N GLY A 60 10.82 -20.96 -6.15
CA GLY A 60 10.50 -21.16 -7.56
C GLY A 60 9.01 -21.39 -7.85
N GLU A 61 8.14 -21.33 -6.84
CA GLU A 61 6.70 -21.54 -6.99
C GLU A 61 5.97 -20.33 -7.62
N PHE A 62 4.78 -20.61 -8.15
CA PHE A 62 3.93 -19.57 -8.75
C PHE A 62 3.37 -18.62 -7.68
N ASN A 63 3.73 -17.34 -7.78
CA ASN A 63 3.13 -16.29 -6.95
C ASN A 63 1.85 -15.73 -7.58
N ARG A 64 0.80 -15.52 -6.76
CA ARG A 64 -0.42 -14.82 -7.20
C ARG A 64 -0.07 -13.37 -7.54
N ARG A 65 -0.71 -12.84 -8.58
CA ARG A 65 -0.34 -11.53 -9.16
C ARG A 65 -0.64 -10.33 -8.25
N GLN A 66 -1.47 -10.50 -7.23
CA GLN A 66 -1.88 -9.46 -6.27
C GLN A 66 -1.00 -9.44 -5.01
N ASP A 67 -0.19 -10.49 -4.79
CA ASP A 67 0.57 -10.70 -3.55
C ASP A 67 2.03 -10.17 -3.68
N GLY A 68 2.20 -9.11 -4.48
CA GLY A 68 3.51 -8.55 -4.86
C GLY A 68 3.78 -7.19 -4.24
N ASN A 69 5.06 -6.81 -4.17
CA ASN A 69 5.46 -5.47 -3.75
C ASN A 69 5.15 -4.43 -4.84
N TYR A 70 4.89 -3.18 -4.43
CA TYR A 70 4.87 -2.05 -5.35
C TYR A 70 6.28 -1.78 -5.91
N ASN A 71 6.43 -1.84 -7.23
CA ASN A 71 7.72 -1.59 -7.90
C ASN A 71 7.70 -0.33 -8.79
N GLY A 72 6.80 0.63 -8.50
CA GLY A 72 6.73 1.90 -9.24
C GLY A 72 7.84 2.90 -8.91
N GLY A 73 8.68 2.60 -7.91
CA GLY A 73 9.75 3.45 -7.42
C GLY A 73 9.40 4.11 -6.10
N PHE A 74 10.43 4.52 -5.36
CA PHE A 74 10.25 5.12 -4.04
C PHE A 74 9.57 6.48 -4.12
N ASP A 75 9.96 7.34 -5.05
CA ASP A 75 9.41 8.70 -5.16
C ASP A 75 7.89 8.67 -5.41
N LYS A 76 7.43 7.86 -6.36
CA LYS A 76 5.98 7.65 -6.59
C LYS A 76 5.25 7.09 -5.38
N TYR A 77 5.88 6.18 -4.64
CA TYR A 77 5.30 5.65 -3.41
C TYR A 77 5.09 6.75 -2.35
N ILE A 78 6.03 7.71 -2.27
CA ILE A 78 5.89 8.89 -1.41
C ILE A 78 4.78 9.81 -1.92
N GLU A 79 4.74 10.09 -3.22
CA GLU A 79 3.69 10.93 -3.82
C GLU A 79 2.28 10.39 -3.54
N HIS A 80 2.05 9.09 -3.69
CA HIS A 80 0.77 8.46 -3.33
C HIS A 80 0.44 8.61 -1.84
N MET A 81 1.44 8.52 -0.98
CA MET A 81 1.25 8.67 0.46
C MET A 81 0.92 10.12 0.85
N GLU A 82 1.60 11.09 0.25
CA GLU A 82 1.34 12.53 0.45
C GLU A 82 -0.04 12.94 -0.05
N ASP A 83 -0.51 12.36 -1.15
CA ASP A 83 -1.87 12.55 -1.65
C ASP A 83 -2.91 12.03 -0.64
N ILE A 84 -2.72 10.81 -0.15
CA ILE A 84 -3.60 10.22 0.87
C ILE A 84 -3.61 11.06 2.15
N ASP A 85 -2.43 11.49 2.61
CA ASP A 85 -2.28 12.33 3.80
C ASP A 85 -3.03 13.67 3.67
N SER A 86 -3.08 14.23 2.45
CA SER A 86 -3.74 15.49 2.16
C SER A 86 -5.25 15.37 1.96
N HIS A 87 -5.75 14.15 1.72
CA HIS A 87 -7.13 13.89 1.30
C HIS A 87 -7.74 12.69 2.03
N MET A 88 -7.48 12.53 3.33
CA MET A 88 -7.84 11.33 4.08
C MET A 88 -9.35 10.98 4.02
N GLU A 89 -10.23 11.97 3.97
CA GLU A 89 -11.68 11.79 3.81
C GLU A 89 -12.10 11.13 2.49
N ASN A 90 -11.25 11.19 1.45
CA ASN A 90 -11.51 10.53 0.17
C ASN A 90 -11.09 9.06 0.20
N HIS A 91 -10.15 8.71 1.09
CA HIS A 91 -9.52 7.38 1.12
C HIS A 91 -10.00 6.47 2.24
N PHE A 92 -10.60 7.04 3.29
CA PHE A 92 -10.96 6.29 4.48
C PHE A 92 -12.40 6.50 4.91
N ASN A 93 -12.99 5.43 5.44
CA ASN A 93 -14.23 5.45 6.18
C ASN A 93 -13.94 5.68 7.66
N PHE A 94 -14.64 6.66 8.24
CA PHE A 94 -14.51 7.00 9.66
C PHE A 94 -15.81 6.73 10.42
N THR A 95 -15.70 6.30 11.67
CA THR A 95 -16.85 6.18 12.57
C THR A 95 -16.65 6.98 13.86
N ARG A 96 -17.77 7.30 14.51
CA ARG A 96 -17.82 7.94 15.84
C ARG A 96 -18.57 7.01 16.80
N LYS A 97 -18.26 7.12 18.10
CA LYS A 97 -19.02 6.46 19.16
C LYS A 97 -20.37 7.12 19.38
#